data_AF-A0A9X0A3D1-F1
#
_entry.id   AF-A0A9X0A3D1-F1
#
_cell.length_a   1.000
_cell.length_b   1.000
_cell.length_c   1.000
_cell.angle_alpha   90.00
_cell.angle_beta   90.00
_cell.angle_gamma   90.00
#
_symmetry.space_group_name_H-M   'P 1'
#
loop_
_entity.id
_entity.type
_entity.pdbx_description
1 polymer ?
#
loop_
_entity_poly.entity_id
_entity_poly.type
_entity_poly.pdbx_seq_one_letter_code
_entity_poly.pdbx_strand_id
1 'polypeptide(L)'
;MWIKPEEVLLANALWATERANPYFVLQRRKATAEPAPFRILLQLPSSDISYVISNAASFHDIEMDWNWLAKYLLETLVTIESEEDIREFVKAKIESLVANVVADQDVVAETETNRFKSAATRFHRIFNTPVEEKLVNYYSCSYWKGRVPRQGWLYLSVNYMCFYSFLMGKEARLVIRWLDVVSLDRSSSVLFTDGVKVTTREGEFSFSLLLHITETFGLMEQLANLAMRQLLSEDGYEEDKRCLC
;
A
#
# COMPACT_ATOMS: atom_id res chain seq x y z
N MET A 1 1.98 17.99 -3.14
CA MET A 1 1.82 16.94 -4.15
C MET A 1 3.04 16.03 -4.11
N TRP A 2 2.79 14.72 -4.01
CA TRP A 2 3.84 13.71 -4.09
C TRP A 2 4.59 13.78 -5.42
N ILE A 3 5.91 13.60 -5.36
CA ILE A 3 6.74 13.47 -6.54
C ILE A 3 7.59 12.21 -6.45
N LYS A 4 8.09 11.75 -7.60
CA LYS A 4 9.10 10.70 -7.58
C LYS A 4 10.29 11.18 -6.73
N PRO A 5 10.82 10.38 -5.79
CA PRO A 5 11.91 10.81 -4.93
C PRO A 5 13.13 11.28 -5.75
N GLU A 6 13.52 12.54 -5.54
CA GLU A 6 14.65 13.18 -6.23
C GLU A 6 15.78 13.48 -5.25
N GLU A 7 16.99 13.02 -5.58
CA GLU A 7 18.16 13.22 -4.75
C GLU A 7 18.57 14.70 -4.68
N VAL A 8 18.85 15.18 -3.48
CA VAL A 8 19.34 16.54 -3.25
C VAL A 8 20.44 16.56 -2.19
N LEU A 9 21.45 17.39 -2.45
CA LEU A 9 22.48 17.69 -1.47
C LEU A 9 21.94 18.68 -0.42
N LEU A 10 22.25 18.40 0.85
CA LEU A 10 21.75 19.11 2.03
C LEU A 10 22.04 20.62 2.03
N ALA A 11 23.12 21.05 1.38
CA ALA A 11 23.55 22.45 1.35
C ALA A 11 22.78 23.24 0.29
N ASN A 12 21.62 23.81 0.66
CA ASN A 12 20.93 24.73 -0.22
C ASN A 12 20.41 25.96 0.54
N ALA A 13 21.22 27.03 0.58
CA ALA A 13 21.00 28.26 1.35
C ALA A 13 19.67 29.00 1.03
N LEU A 14 19.02 28.61 -0.07
CA LEU A 14 17.77 29.15 -0.59
C LEU A 14 16.51 28.66 0.18
N TRP A 15 16.65 27.68 1.06
CA TRP A 15 15.55 27.07 1.78
C TRP A 15 15.60 27.39 3.27
N ALA A 16 14.42 27.60 3.86
CA ALA A 16 14.21 27.75 5.29
C ALA A 16 13.41 26.54 5.80
N THR A 17 13.84 25.95 6.91
CA THR A 17 13.11 24.88 7.58
C THR A 17 11.93 25.47 8.34
N GLU A 18 10.72 25.02 8.01
CA GLU A 18 9.48 25.40 8.69
C GLU A 18 9.11 24.37 9.76
N ARG A 19 9.33 23.08 9.48
CA ARG A 19 9.04 21.98 10.40
C ARG A 19 10.00 20.82 10.16
N ALA A 20 10.32 20.06 11.20
CA ALA A 20 11.13 18.86 11.10
C ALA A 20 10.69 17.80 12.11
N ASN A 21 10.91 16.54 11.77
CA ASN A 21 10.84 15.38 12.66
C ASN A 21 12.06 14.48 12.36
N PRO A 22 12.25 13.34 13.04
CA PRO A 22 13.46 12.52 12.88
C PRO A 22 13.78 12.05 11.46
N TYR A 23 12.80 12.02 10.55
CA TYR A 23 12.94 11.48 9.19
C TYR A 23 12.62 12.49 8.09
N PHE A 24 11.81 13.51 8.40
CA PHE A 24 11.27 14.44 7.40
C PHE A 24 11.50 15.89 7.76
N VAL A 25 11.80 16.71 6.74
CA VAL A 25 12.00 18.15 6.87
C VAL A 25 11.10 18.89 5.88
N LEU A 26 10.18 19.71 6.38
CA LEU A 26 9.38 20.63 5.59
C LEU A 26 10.14 21.94 5.43
N GLN A 27 10.35 22.36 4.19
CA GLN A 27 11.05 23.57 3.86
C GLN A 27 10.21 24.49 3.00
N ARG A 28 10.41 25.80 3.19
CA ARG A 28 9.91 26.85 2.33
C ARG A 28 11.08 27.59 1.68
N ARG A 29 10.92 27.95 0.42
CA ARG A 29 11.89 28.74 -0.33
C ARG A 29 11.89 30.19 0.16
N LYS A 30 13.07 30.78 0.33
CA LYS A 30 13.22 32.17 0.80
C LYS A 30 12.84 33.21 -0.26
N ALA A 31 12.90 32.85 -1.55
CA ALA A 31 12.52 33.71 -2.68
C ALA A 31 11.17 33.28 -3.28
N THR A 32 10.31 34.25 -3.57
CA THR A 32 8.88 34.09 -3.90
C THR A 32 8.56 33.86 -5.39
N ALA A 33 9.57 33.78 -6.27
CA ALA A 33 9.38 33.82 -7.73
C ALA A 33 9.14 32.46 -8.42
N GLU A 34 9.11 31.34 -7.70
CA GLU A 34 8.90 30.00 -8.30
C GLU A 34 7.55 29.39 -7.92
N PRO A 35 6.96 28.55 -8.81
CA PRO A 35 5.60 28.05 -8.67
C PRO A 35 5.38 27.03 -7.54
N ALA A 36 6.44 26.40 -7.00
CA ALA A 36 6.37 25.44 -5.90
C ALA A 36 7.32 25.81 -4.75
N PRO A 37 6.97 26.78 -3.89
CA PRO A 37 7.86 27.28 -2.85
C PRO A 37 7.97 26.34 -1.65
N PHE A 38 7.21 25.25 -1.58
CA PHE A 38 7.25 24.30 -0.47
C PHE A 38 7.73 22.93 -0.91
N ARG A 39 8.51 22.27 -0.04
CA ARG A 39 8.94 20.88 -0.24
C ARG A 39 9.06 20.11 1.06
N ILE A 40 8.92 18.80 0.98
CA ILE A 40 9.27 17.87 2.07
C ILE A 40 10.45 17.01 1.62
N LEU A 41 11.46 16.95 2.48
CA LEU A 41 12.63 16.09 2.32
C LEU A 41 12.50 14.87 3.21
N LEU A 42 12.84 13.69 2.70
CA LEU A 42 13.34 12.58 3.49
C LEU A 42 14.82 12.86 3.79
N GLN A 43 15.14 12.98 5.08
CA GLN A 43 16.49 13.27 5.55
C GLN A 43 16.79 12.36 6.75
N LEU A 44 17.83 11.54 6.62
CA LEU A 44 18.23 10.58 7.64
C LEU A 44 19.51 11.04 8.33
N PRO A 45 19.62 10.93 9.67
CA PRO A 45 20.72 11.50 10.45
C PRO A 45 22.12 11.08 10.00
N SER A 46 22.32 9.85 9.52
CA SER A 46 23.63 9.35 9.12
C SER A 46 24.00 9.60 7.66
N SER A 47 23.14 10.29 6.88
CA SER A 47 23.30 10.46 5.45
C SER A 47 23.42 11.93 5.03
N ASP A 48 24.43 12.23 4.21
CA ASP A 48 24.59 13.53 3.54
C ASP A 48 23.64 13.71 2.35
N ILE A 49 22.90 12.65 2.01
CA ILE A 49 21.98 12.58 0.87
C ILE A 49 20.55 12.67 1.40
N SER A 50 19.83 13.68 0.93
CA SER A 50 18.40 13.84 1.17
C SER A 50 17.61 13.60 -0.11
N TYR A 51 16.32 13.30 0.03
CA TYR A 51 15.43 13.09 -1.12
C TYR A 51 14.22 13.99 -1.02
N VAL A 52 13.92 14.76 -2.06
CA VAL A 52 12.65 15.49 -2.16
C VAL A 52 11.56 14.47 -2.48
N ILE A 53 10.54 14.39 -1.63
CA ILE A 53 9.44 13.41 -1.79
C ILE A 53 8.08 14.07 -2.07
N SER A 54 7.96 15.37 -1.82
CA SER A 54 6.78 16.16 -2.15
C SER A 54 7.16 17.62 -2.38
N ASN A 55 6.44 18.29 -3.29
CA ASN A 55 6.47 19.73 -3.47
C ASN A 55 5.04 20.30 -3.57
N ALA A 56 4.87 21.58 -3.26
CA ALA A 56 3.58 22.24 -3.43
C ALA A 56 3.68 23.74 -3.69
N ALA A 57 2.65 24.26 -4.36
CA ALA A 57 2.45 25.70 -4.59
C ALA A 57 1.94 26.43 -3.34
N SER A 58 1.14 25.76 -2.51
CA SER A 58 0.53 26.32 -1.30
C SER A 58 1.00 25.62 -0.02
N PHE A 59 0.95 26.35 1.09
CA PHE A 59 1.25 25.76 2.41
C PHE A 59 0.20 24.71 2.80
N HIS A 60 -1.06 24.92 2.42
CA HIS A 60 -2.15 23.99 2.71
C HIS A 60 -1.88 22.60 2.11
N ASP A 61 -1.53 22.56 0.82
CA ASP A 61 -1.30 21.28 0.12
C ASP A 61 -0.07 20.53 0.68
N ILE A 62 1.02 21.24 0.99
CA ILE A 62 2.20 20.60 1.59
C ILE A 62 1.93 20.13 3.02
N GLU A 63 1.06 20.84 3.76
CA GLU A 63 0.68 20.45 5.10
C GLU A 63 -0.19 19.18 5.10
N MET A 64 -1.03 18.97 4.08
CA MET A 64 -1.73 17.71 3.90
C MET A 64 -0.77 16.54 3.72
N ASP A 65 0.25 16.69 2.86
CA ASP A 65 1.28 15.67 2.66
C ASP A 65 2.08 15.43 3.96
N TRP A 66 2.44 16.50 4.68
CA TRP A 66 3.13 16.39 5.97
C TRP A 66 2.31 15.60 6.99
N ASN A 67 1.03 15.95 7.15
CA ASN A 67 0.14 15.28 8.08
C ASN A 67 -0.08 13.82 7.70
N TRP A 68 -0.10 13.51 6.40
CA TRP A 68 -0.13 12.13 5.93
C TRP A 68 1.12 11.36 6.34
N LEU A 69 2.33 11.89 6.11
CA LEU A 69 3.59 11.25 6.56
C LEU A 69 3.60 11.05 8.08
N ALA A 70 3.21 12.10 8.81
CA ALA A 70 3.20 12.10 10.26
C ALA A 70 2.27 11.03 10.82
N LYS A 71 1.05 10.95 10.27
CA LYS A 71 0.03 9.99 10.69
C LYS A 71 0.37 8.57 10.27
N TYR A 72 0.76 8.37 9.01
CA TYR A 72 0.82 7.03 8.43
C TYR A 72 2.19 6.38 8.47
N LEU A 73 3.29 7.15 8.36
CA LEU A 73 4.63 6.58 8.26
C LEU A 73 5.41 6.63 9.57
N LEU A 74 5.30 7.70 10.38
CA LEU A 74 6.22 7.90 11.52
C LEU A 74 6.31 6.71 12.47
N GLU A 75 5.18 6.16 12.91
CA GLU A 75 5.17 5.00 13.81
C GLU A 75 5.84 3.78 13.16
N THR A 76 5.58 3.56 11.87
CA THR A 76 6.21 2.47 11.11
C THR A 76 7.72 2.67 11.02
N LEU A 77 8.19 3.87 10.72
CA LEU A 77 9.63 4.16 10.56
C LEU A 77 10.41 3.94 11.86
N VAL A 78 9.82 4.21 13.02
CA VAL A 78 10.45 3.96 14.33
C VAL A 78 10.69 2.47 14.59
N THR A 79 9.92 1.58 13.96
CA THR A 79 10.09 0.12 14.11
C THR A 79 11.18 -0.47 13.20
N ILE A 80 11.67 0.30 12.23
CA ILE A 80 12.70 -0.13 11.29
C ILE A 80 14.08 0.27 11.82
N GLU A 81 14.96 -0.71 12.01
CA GLU A 81 16.27 -0.49 12.66
C GLU A 81 17.32 0.13 11.73
N SER A 82 17.22 -0.10 10.43
CA SER A 82 18.21 0.33 9.44
C SER A 82 17.75 1.59 8.71
N GLU A 83 18.59 2.63 8.70
CA GLU A 83 18.34 3.84 7.91
C GLU A 83 18.26 3.54 6.40
N GLU A 84 18.99 2.54 5.90
CA GLU A 84 18.88 2.08 4.51
C GLU A 84 17.48 1.51 4.23
N ASP A 85 16.97 0.67 5.13
CA ASP A 85 15.65 0.07 5.00
C ASP A 85 14.55 1.13 5.11
N ILE A 86 14.71 2.12 5.99
CA ILE A 86 13.82 3.29 6.07
C ILE A 86 13.81 4.03 4.74
N ARG A 87 14.98 4.32 4.17
CA ARG A 87 15.10 5.06 2.92
C ARG A 87 14.37 4.36 1.78
N GLU A 88 14.67 3.08 1.59
CA GLU A 88 14.08 2.28 0.51
C GLU A 88 12.58 2.06 0.71
N PHE A 89 12.13 1.85 1.96
CA PHE A 89 10.71 1.76 2.27
C PHE A 89 9.95 3.06 1.94
N VAL A 90 10.46 4.22 2.39
CA VAL A 90 9.84 5.52 2.09
C VAL A 90 9.84 5.78 0.59
N LYS A 91 10.97 5.59 -0.11
CA LYS A 91 11.04 5.80 -1.56
C LYS A 91 10.01 4.95 -2.30
N ALA A 92 9.98 3.65 -2.03
CA ALA A 92 9.02 2.73 -2.65
C ALA A 92 7.57 3.13 -2.33
N LYS A 93 7.30 3.61 -1.12
CA LYS A 93 5.96 4.05 -0.73
C LYS A 93 5.53 5.30 -1.48
N ILE A 94 6.39 6.32 -1.55
CA ILE A 94 6.10 7.57 -2.25
C ILE A 94 5.94 7.33 -3.75
N GLU A 95 6.80 6.53 -4.37
CA GLU A 95 6.65 6.14 -5.78
C GLU A 95 5.30 5.46 -6.04
N SER A 96 4.86 4.61 -5.11
CA SER A 96 3.55 3.98 -5.21
C SER A 96 2.40 4.98 -5.10
N LEU A 97 2.51 6.02 -4.25
CA LEU A 97 1.49 7.08 -4.15
C LEU A 97 1.39 7.89 -5.45
N VAL A 98 2.54 8.26 -6.01
CA VAL A 98 2.61 9.00 -7.29
C VAL A 98 1.97 8.20 -8.42
N ALA A 99 2.27 6.91 -8.54
CA ALA A 99 1.68 6.03 -9.56
C ALA A 99 0.15 5.90 -9.46
N ASN A 100 -0.41 6.11 -8.27
CA ASN A 100 -1.85 6.10 -8.03
C ASN A 100 -2.48 7.47 -8.33
N VAL A 101 -1.87 8.58 -7.90
CA VAL A 101 -2.39 9.93 -8.20
C VAL A 101 -2.36 10.25 -9.69
N VAL A 102 -1.30 9.85 -10.40
CA VAL A 102 -1.24 10.00 -11.87
C VAL A 102 -2.36 9.20 -12.54
N ALA A 103 -2.73 8.05 -11.99
CA ALA A 103 -3.85 7.26 -12.49
C ALA A 103 -5.19 8.01 -12.40
N ASP A 104 -5.44 8.64 -11.26
CA ASP A 104 -6.69 9.33 -10.96
C ASP A 104 -6.81 10.66 -11.71
N GLN A 105 -5.69 11.24 -12.21
CA GLN A 105 -5.69 12.45 -13.01
C GLN A 105 -5.83 12.18 -14.53
N ASP A 106 -5.38 11.02 -15.00
CA ASP A 106 -5.44 10.59 -16.41
C ASP A 106 -6.79 9.97 -16.82
N VAL A 107 -7.91 10.50 -16.32
CA VAL A 107 -9.26 9.96 -16.60
C VAL A 107 -9.66 10.17 -18.06
N VAL A 108 -9.32 9.15 -18.87
CA VAL A 108 -10.13 8.64 -19.97
C VAL A 108 -10.37 7.18 -19.63
N ALA A 109 -11.62 6.71 -19.55
CA ALA A 109 -12.00 5.35 -19.16
C ALA A 109 -11.26 4.19 -19.91
N GLU A 110 -10.59 4.50 -21.03
CA GLU A 110 -9.68 3.59 -21.72
C GLU A 110 -8.42 3.23 -20.91
N THR A 111 -7.91 4.11 -20.05
CA THR A 111 -6.67 3.86 -19.27
C THR A 111 -6.90 2.94 -18.07
N GLU A 112 -7.97 3.14 -17.29
CA GLU A 112 -8.32 2.28 -16.15
C GLU A 112 -8.59 0.84 -16.58
N THR A 113 -9.36 0.68 -17.66
CA THR A 113 -9.67 -0.64 -18.23
C THR A 113 -8.40 -1.36 -18.66
N ASN A 114 -7.46 -0.65 -19.30
CA ASN A 114 -6.19 -1.22 -19.72
C ASN A 114 -5.27 -1.56 -18.53
N ARG A 115 -5.29 -0.73 -17.47
CA ARG A 115 -4.54 -0.99 -16.24
C ARG A 115 -5.06 -2.22 -15.52
N PHE A 116 -6.38 -2.36 -15.39
CA PHE A 116 -7.00 -3.55 -14.81
C PHE A 116 -6.68 -4.81 -15.63
N LYS A 117 -6.77 -4.75 -16.96
CA LYS A 117 -6.37 -5.88 -17.85
C LYS A 117 -4.90 -6.27 -17.65
N SER A 118 -4.03 -5.29 -17.49
CA SER A 118 -2.60 -5.51 -17.23
C SER A 118 -2.37 -6.14 -15.86
N ALA A 119 -3.07 -5.66 -14.83
CA ALA A 119 -3.04 -6.22 -13.48
C ALA A 119 -3.58 -7.66 -13.45
N ALA A 120 -4.68 -7.96 -14.15
CA ALA A 120 -5.23 -9.30 -14.28
C ALA A 120 -4.27 -10.26 -14.99
N THR A 121 -3.65 -9.82 -16.09
CA THR A 121 -2.62 -10.62 -16.80
C THR A 121 -1.43 -10.91 -15.89
N ARG A 122 -1.00 -9.92 -15.11
CA ARG A 122 0.09 -10.06 -14.13
C ARG A 122 -0.30 -11.00 -12.99
N PHE A 123 -1.53 -10.91 -12.48
CA PHE A 123 -2.08 -11.80 -11.46
C PHE A 123 -2.00 -13.26 -11.90
N HIS A 124 -2.55 -13.61 -13.07
CA HIS A 124 -2.50 -14.97 -13.58
C HIS A 124 -1.06 -15.48 -13.76
N ARG A 125 -0.16 -14.62 -14.26
CA ARG A 125 1.25 -14.99 -14.46
C ARG A 125 2.00 -15.22 -13.14
N ILE A 126 1.85 -14.34 -12.16
CA ILE A 126 2.61 -14.38 -10.89
C ILE A 126 2.15 -15.52 -9.99
N PHE A 127 0.84 -15.72 -9.92
CA PHE A 127 0.24 -16.68 -9.00
C PHE A 127 -0.09 -18.01 -9.67
N ASN A 128 0.10 -18.10 -11.00
CA ASN A 128 -0.20 -19.29 -11.80
C ASN A 128 -1.65 -19.77 -11.55
N THR A 129 -2.59 -18.82 -11.50
CA THR A 129 -4.00 -19.10 -11.23
C THR A 129 -4.71 -19.61 -12.47
N PRO A 130 -5.75 -20.45 -12.31
CA PRO A 130 -6.59 -20.91 -13.42
C PRO A 130 -7.19 -19.75 -14.21
N VAL A 131 -7.51 -19.98 -15.49
CA VAL A 131 -8.09 -18.94 -16.36
C VAL A 131 -9.51 -18.57 -15.92
N GLU A 132 -10.18 -19.50 -15.24
CA GLU A 132 -11.50 -19.33 -14.64
C GLU A 132 -11.47 -18.43 -13.40
N GLU A 133 -10.31 -18.26 -12.76
CA GLU A 133 -10.16 -17.43 -11.57
C GLU A 133 -10.22 -15.96 -11.94
N LYS A 134 -11.33 -15.29 -11.61
CA LYS A 134 -11.54 -13.90 -11.99
C LYS A 134 -10.94 -12.97 -10.94
N LEU A 135 -10.01 -12.12 -11.37
CA LEU A 135 -9.61 -10.95 -10.59
C LEU A 135 -10.82 -10.02 -10.44
N VAL A 136 -11.12 -9.60 -9.20
CA VAL A 136 -12.21 -8.68 -8.88
C VAL A 136 -11.67 -7.27 -8.74
N ASN A 137 -10.63 -7.08 -7.93
CA ASN A 137 -9.91 -5.81 -7.82
C ASN A 137 -8.48 -5.99 -7.30
N TYR A 138 -7.67 -4.94 -7.34
CA TYR A 138 -6.32 -4.93 -6.80
C TYR A 138 -5.99 -3.58 -6.15
N TYR A 139 -5.23 -3.62 -5.06
CA TYR A 139 -4.95 -2.47 -4.21
C TYR A 139 -3.47 -2.41 -3.87
N SER A 140 -2.87 -1.22 -3.90
CA SER A 140 -1.53 -1.00 -3.35
C SER A 140 -1.60 -1.02 -1.83
N CYS A 141 -0.73 -1.80 -1.18
CA CYS A 141 -0.63 -1.87 0.27
C CYS A 141 0.78 -2.26 0.72
N SER A 142 0.98 -2.28 2.04
CA SER A 142 2.21 -2.78 2.65
C SER A 142 1.90 -4.05 3.45
N TYR A 143 2.64 -5.13 3.19
CA TYR A 143 2.50 -6.40 3.92
C TYR A 143 3.61 -6.54 4.96
N TRP A 144 3.23 -6.82 6.21
CA TRP A 144 4.16 -7.01 7.31
C TRP A 144 4.71 -8.44 7.31
N LYS A 145 5.97 -8.58 6.89
CA LYS A 145 6.73 -9.83 6.95
C LYS A 145 8.06 -9.59 7.66
N GLY A 146 8.05 -9.75 8.99
CA GLY A 146 9.18 -9.37 9.86
C GLY A 146 9.10 -7.90 10.29
N ARG A 147 10.27 -7.25 10.46
CA ARG A 147 10.37 -5.87 10.96
C ARG A 147 10.12 -4.79 9.89
N VAL A 148 10.32 -5.12 8.61
CA VAL A 148 10.19 -4.15 7.52
C VAL A 148 8.95 -4.46 6.69
N PRO A 149 8.01 -3.51 6.55
CA PRO A 149 6.85 -3.69 5.68
C PRO A 149 7.27 -3.72 4.21
N ARG A 150 6.63 -4.60 3.45
CA ARG A 150 6.92 -4.79 2.03
C ARG A 150 5.85 -4.11 1.20
N GLN A 151 6.23 -3.06 0.46
CA GLN A 151 5.31 -2.37 -0.43
C GLN A 151 5.02 -3.23 -1.67
N GLY A 152 3.73 -3.48 -1.93
CA GLY A 152 3.32 -4.35 -3.01
C GLY A 152 1.86 -4.19 -3.39
N TRP A 153 1.35 -5.22 -4.05
CA TRP A 153 0.00 -5.26 -4.60
C TRP A 153 -0.78 -6.42 -4.00
N LEU A 154 -1.94 -6.10 -3.43
CA LEU A 154 -2.95 -7.04 -2.99
C LEU A 154 -3.94 -7.24 -4.13
N TYR A 155 -4.12 -8.48 -4.58
CA TYR A 155 -5.06 -8.90 -5.61
C TYR A 155 -6.18 -9.68 -4.95
N LEU A 156 -7.41 -9.24 -5.16
CA LEU A 156 -8.62 -9.90 -4.66
C LEU A 156 -9.32 -10.54 -5.85
N SER A 157 -9.40 -11.87 -5.83
CA SER A 157 -10.10 -12.68 -6.83
C SER A 157 -11.31 -13.37 -6.20
N VAL A 158 -12.12 -14.05 -7.00
CA VAL A 158 -13.34 -14.73 -6.52
C VAL A 158 -13.03 -15.72 -5.40
N ASN A 159 -11.95 -16.50 -5.52
CA ASN A 159 -11.61 -17.56 -4.58
C ASN A 159 -10.36 -17.27 -3.73
N TYR A 160 -9.50 -16.35 -4.17
CA TYR A 160 -8.21 -16.09 -3.51
C TYR A 160 -7.97 -14.61 -3.19
N MET A 161 -7.30 -14.42 -2.06
CA MET A 161 -6.57 -13.22 -1.68
C MET A 161 -5.07 -13.46 -1.95
N CYS A 162 -4.47 -12.67 -2.83
CA CYS A 162 -3.07 -12.84 -3.22
C CYS A 162 -2.27 -11.56 -3.01
N PHE A 163 -1.04 -11.66 -2.49
CA PHE A 163 -0.16 -10.49 -2.36
C PHE A 163 1.18 -10.75 -3.05
N TYR A 164 1.67 -9.74 -3.76
CA TYR A 164 2.99 -9.76 -4.38
C TYR A 164 3.75 -8.46 -4.13
N SER A 165 5.01 -8.61 -3.72
CA SER A 165 6.00 -7.54 -3.60
C SER A 165 7.34 -8.03 -4.09
N PHE A 166 8.06 -7.17 -4.80
CA PHE A 166 9.48 -7.35 -5.08
C PHE A 166 10.18 -6.04 -4.75
N LEU A 167 10.79 -5.98 -3.57
CA LEU A 167 11.44 -4.78 -3.05
C LEU A 167 12.80 -5.17 -2.47
N MET A 168 13.83 -4.36 -2.75
CA MET A 168 15.21 -4.60 -2.30
C MET A 168 15.74 -6.00 -2.65
N GLY A 169 15.40 -6.51 -3.85
CA GLY A 169 15.78 -7.85 -4.30
C GLY A 169 15.11 -9.00 -3.54
N LYS A 170 14.19 -8.71 -2.62
CA LYS A 170 13.47 -9.71 -1.83
C LYS A 170 12.04 -9.85 -2.32
N GLU A 171 11.72 -11.02 -2.87
CA GLU A 171 10.36 -11.37 -3.22
C GLU A 171 9.55 -11.72 -1.97
N ALA A 172 8.30 -11.25 -1.93
CA ALA A 172 7.27 -11.76 -1.03
C ALA A 172 6.01 -12.06 -1.84
N ARG A 173 5.57 -13.31 -1.76
CA ARG A 173 4.41 -13.84 -2.45
C ARG A 173 3.53 -14.58 -1.45
N LEU A 174 2.24 -14.29 -1.45
CA LEU A 174 1.23 -14.89 -0.58
C LEU A 174 -0.01 -15.23 -1.39
N VAL A 175 -0.61 -16.38 -1.12
CA VAL A 175 -1.87 -16.85 -1.72
C VAL A 175 -2.69 -17.48 -0.60
N ILE A 176 -3.86 -16.91 -0.33
CA ILE A 176 -4.79 -17.37 0.71
C ILE A 176 -6.14 -17.61 0.04
N ARG A 177 -6.77 -18.77 0.27
CA ARG A 177 -8.16 -18.98 -0.15
C ARG A 177 -9.09 -18.30 0.82
N TRP A 178 -10.17 -17.72 0.33
CA TRP A 178 -11.21 -17.16 1.19
C TRP A 178 -11.79 -18.19 2.17
N LEU A 179 -11.88 -19.46 1.75
CA LEU A 179 -12.33 -20.57 2.59
C LEU A 179 -11.39 -20.87 3.79
N ASP A 180 -10.13 -20.47 3.70
CA ASP A 180 -9.15 -20.69 4.78
C ASP A 180 -9.12 -19.51 5.77
N VAL A 181 -9.85 -18.42 5.47
CA VAL A 181 -9.94 -17.23 6.33
C VAL A 181 -10.88 -17.51 7.49
N VAL A 182 -10.35 -17.36 8.70
CA VAL A 182 -11.08 -17.53 9.96
C VAL A 182 -11.63 -16.20 10.46
N SER A 183 -10.85 -15.12 10.35
CA SER A 183 -11.30 -13.77 10.70
C SER A 183 -10.67 -12.70 9.80
N LEU A 184 -11.43 -11.63 9.61
CA LEU A 184 -10.98 -10.38 9.01
C LEU A 184 -11.21 -9.26 10.02
N ASP A 185 -10.14 -8.63 10.46
CA ASP A 185 -10.19 -7.59 11.48
C ASP A 185 -9.57 -6.30 10.93
N ARG A 186 -10.26 -5.17 11.08
CA ARG A 186 -9.59 -3.87 10.96
C ARG A 186 -8.77 -3.64 12.21
N SER A 187 -7.47 -3.57 12.02
CA SER A 187 -6.54 -3.26 13.10
C SER A 187 -6.20 -1.78 13.04
N SER A 188 -6.60 -1.04 14.08
CA SER A 188 -5.91 0.18 14.49
C SER A 188 -5.07 -0.20 15.71
N SER A 189 -3.76 -0.38 15.55
CA SER A 189 -2.89 -0.56 16.72
C SER A 189 -2.24 0.78 17.07
N VAL A 190 -1.79 0.94 18.32
CA VAL A 190 -1.01 2.12 18.75
C VAL A 190 0.36 2.18 18.04
N LEU A 191 0.74 1.13 17.31
CA LEU A 191 2.04 0.99 16.64
C LEU A 191 1.97 1.08 15.10
N PHE A 192 0.77 1.09 14.51
CA PHE A 192 0.58 1.32 13.08
C PHE A 192 -0.85 1.77 12.75
N THR A 193 -0.94 2.69 11.80
CA THR A 193 -2.21 3.20 11.25
C THR A 193 -3.03 2.15 10.52
N ASP A 194 -4.35 2.33 10.57
CA ASP A 194 -5.41 1.61 9.83
C ASP A 194 -4.90 0.51 8.90
N GLY A 195 -5.01 -0.73 9.37
CA GLY A 195 -4.61 -1.93 8.65
C GLY A 195 -5.69 -2.99 8.66
N VAL A 196 -5.49 -4.01 7.84
CA VAL A 196 -6.33 -5.22 7.78
C VAL A 196 -5.49 -6.39 8.26
N LYS A 197 -5.99 -7.10 9.27
CA LYS A 197 -5.43 -8.37 9.72
C LYS A 197 -6.31 -9.51 9.20
N VAL A 198 -5.67 -10.47 8.54
CA VAL A 198 -6.30 -11.69 8.04
C VAL A 198 -5.79 -12.86 8.86
N THR A 199 -6.69 -13.53 9.55
CA THR A 199 -6.36 -14.72 10.34
C THR A 199 -6.79 -15.95 9.57
N THR A 200 -5.88 -16.90 9.43
CA THR A 200 -6.13 -18.23 8.84
C THR A 200 -5.80 -19.30 9.88
N ARG A 201 -6.05 -20.57 9.54
CA ARG A 201 -5.58 -21.70 10.36
C ARG A 201 -4.06 -21.82 10.45
N GLU A 202 -3.34 -21.25 9.48
CA GLU A 202 -1.88 -21.37 9.36
C GLU A 202 -1.13 -20.16 9.94
N GLY A 203 -1.84 -19.07 10.25
CA GLY A 203 -1.24 -17.87 10.85
C GLY A 203 -2.01 -16.59 10.57
N GLU A 204 -1.43 -15.48 11.04
CA GLU A 204 -1.94 -14.11 10.88
C GLU A 204 -1.13 -13.32 9.83
N PHE A 205 -1.83 -12.55 9.01
CA PHE A 205 -1.26 -11.73 7.94
C PHE A 205 -1.75 -10.29 8.07
N SER A 206 -0.83 -9.36 8.33
CA SER A 206 -1.16 -7.94 8.54
C SER A 206 -0.78 -7.09 7.34
N PHE A 207 -1.73 -6.28 6.88
CA PHE A 207 -1.58 -5.32 5.79
C PHE A 207 -1.88 -3.92 6.30
N SER A 208 -1.11 -2.92 5.88
CA SER A 208 -1.35 -1.51 6.24
C SER A 208 -1.16 -0.59 5.05
N LEU A 209 -1.35 0.71 5.29
CA LEU A 209 -1.12 1.77 4.29
C LEU A 209 -1.91 1.55 2.99
N LEU A 210 -3.14 1.05 3.12
CA LEU A 210 -4.10 0.93 2.03
C LEU A 210 -4.72 2.30 1.75
N LEU A 211 -4.72 2.74 0.50
CA LEU A 211 -5.32 4.02 0.11
C LEU A 211 -6.81 4.11 0.43
N HIS A 212 -7.53 3.03 0.12
CA HIS A 212 -8.98 2.93 0.32
C HIS A 212 -9.30 1.76 1.25
N ILE A 213 -8.80 1.80 2.49
CA ILE A 213 -9.01 0.70 3.45
C ILE A 213 -10.48 0.35 3.63
N THR A 214 -11.37 1.34 3.61
CA THR A 214 -12.80 1.08 3.83
C THR A 214 -13.42 0.24 2.73
N GLU A 215 -13.15 0.62 1.48
CA GLU A 215 -13.59 -0.10 0.30
C GLU A 215 -12.92 -1.48 0.21
N THR A 216 -11.59 -1.53 0.41
CA THR A 216 -10.81 -2.76 0.32
C THR A 216 -11.34 -3.79 1.34
N PHE A 217 -11.51 -3.38 2.59
CA PHE A 217 -12.00 -4.27 3.65
C PHE A 217 -13.44 -4.75 3.36
N GLY A 218 -14.33 -3.86 2.91
CA GLY A 218 -15.70 -4.25 2.55
C GLY A 218 -15.74 -5.28 1.42
N LEU A 219 -14.87 -5.14 0.41
CA LEU A 219 -14.76 -6.13 -0.66
C LEU A 219 -14.20 -7.46 -0.16
N MET A 220 -13.21 -7.44 0.74
CA MET A 220 -12.68 -8.66 1.36
C MET A 220 -13.77 -9.41 2.15
N GLU A 221 -14.59 -8.71 2.93
CA GLU A 221 -15.72 -9.31 3.66
C GLU A 221 -16.75 -9.94 2.70
N GLN A 222 -17.07 -9.25 1.60
CA GLN A 222 -17.99 -9.78 0.60
C GLN A 222 -17.50 -11.09 -0.03
N LEU A 223 -16.21 -11.14 -0.39
CA LEU A 223 -15.60 -12.32 -1.00
C LEU A 223 -15.48 -13.48 0.00
N ALA A 224 -15.07 -13.22 1.24
CA ALA A 224 -15.05 -14.22 2.30
C ALA A 224 -16.44 -14.82 2.56
N ASN A 225 -17.47 -13.97 2.66
CA ASN A 225 -18.85 -14.41 2.85
C ASN A 225 -19.39 -15.19 1.65
N LEU A 226 -19.03 -14.79 0.43
CA LEU A 226 -19.43 -15.51 -0.78
C LEU A 226 -18.85 -16.92 -0.81
N ALA A 227 -17.57 -17.07 -0.49
CA ALA A 227 -16.91 -18.38 -0.42
C ALA A 227 -17.56 -19.30 0.63
N MET A 228 -17.86 -18.78 1.82
CA MET A 228 -18.56 -19.54 2.86
C MET A 228 -19.96 -20.01 2.42
N ARG A 229 -20.71 -19.19 1.70
CA ARG A 229 -22.03 -19.57 1.17
C ARG A 229 -21.94 -20.66 0.11
N GLN A 230 -20.92 -20.61 -0.75
CA GLN A 230 -20.68 -21.65 -1.75
C GLN A 230 -20.42 -23.01 -1.09
N LEU A 231 -19.59 -23.04 -0.05
CA LEU A 231 -19.33 -24.26 0.72
C LEU A 231 -20.61 -24.87 1.31
N LEU A 232 -21.44 -24.05 1.98
CA LEU A 232 -22.71 -24.50 2.55
C LEU A 232 -23.70 -25.03 1.50
N SER A 233 -23.68 -24.45 0.29
CA SER A 233 -24.55 -24.90 -0.80
C SER A 233 -24.09 -26.22 -1.43
N GLU A 234 -22.78 -26.49 -1.44
CA GLU A 234 -22.22 -27.76 -1.90
C GLU A 234 -22.49 -28.89 -0.90
N ASP A 235 -22.37 -28.62 0.40
CA ASP A 235 -22.68 -29.59 1.46
C ASP A 235 -24.17 -29.99 1.45
N GLY A 236 -25.08 -29.02 1.26
CA GLY A 236 -26.52 -29.30 1.15
C GLY A 236 -26.90 -30.16 -0.07
N TYR A 237 -26.15 -30.06 -1.17
CA TYR A 237 -26.35 -30.89 -2.35
C TYR A 237 -25.82 -32.32 -2.18
N GLU A 238 -24.81 -32.53 -1.35
CA GLU A 238 -24.27 -33.86 -1.03
C GLU A 238 -25.09 -34.60 0.03
N GLU A 239 -25.73 -33.89 0.97
CA GLU A 239 -26.66 -34.50 1.93
C GLU A 239 -27.97 -34.98 1.26
N ASP A 240 -28.54 -34.20 0.33
CA ASP A 240 -29.76 -34.59 -0.41
C ASP A 240 -29.56 -35.85 -1.26
N LYS A 241 -28.35 -36.08 -1.80
CA LYS A 241 -28.01 -37.32 -2.51
C LYS A 241 -27.94 -38.55 -1.60
N ARG A 242 -27.60 -38.39 -0.33
CA ARG A 242 -27.55 -39.51 0.64
C ARG A 242 -28.92 -39.87 1.19
N CYS A 243 -29.87 -38.93 1.19
CA CYS A 243 -31.26 -39.16 1.59
C CYS A 243 -32.15 -39.77 0.49
N LEU A 244 -31.64 -39.91 -0.74
CA LEU A 244 -32.35 -40.49 -1.90
C LEU A 244 -31.94 -41.95 -2.22
N CYS A 245 -31.25 -42.63 -1.30
CA CYS A 245 -30.87 -44.05 -1.40
C CYS A 245 -31.55 -44.91 -0.33
#